data_AF-A0A4P6H992-F1
#
_entry.id   AF-A0A4P6H992-F1
#
_cell.length_a   1.000
_cell.length_b   1.000
_cell.length_c   1.000
_cell.angle_alpha   90.00
_cell.angle_beta   90.00
_cell.angle_gamma   90.00
#
_symmetry.space_group_name_H-M   'P 1'
#
loop_
_entity.id
_entity.type
_entity.pdbx_description
1 polymer ?
#
loop_
_entity_poly.entity_id
_entity_poly.type
_entity_poly.pdbx_seq_one_letter_code
_entity_poly.pdbx_strand_id
1 'polypeptide(L)'
;MSFIPRIIVALVVALIVGFGFMYYDKKTGAEWVVSPEQIAAGNGSVETRPGTVAVRAIRSEIADVLPYKWAISGILVGGLAFFMLRRRNA
;
A
#
# COMPACT_ATOMS: atom_id res chain seq x y z
N MET A 1 22.52 20.90 7.03
CA MET A 1 22.12 20.41 5.70
C MET A 1 21.37 21.52 4.98
N SER A 2 21.74 21.81 3.72
CA SER A 2 21.06 22.81 2.89
C SER A 2 19.66 22.32 2.48
N PHE A 3 18.85 23.21 1.93
CA PHE A 3 17.44 22.94 1.61
C PHE A 3 17.26 21.85 0.54
N ILE A 4 18.02 21.91 -0.56
CA ILE A 4 17.89 20.97 -1.69
C ILE A 4 18.13 19.51 -1.26
N PRO A 5 19.24 19.16 -0.58
CA PRO A 5 19.45 17.80 -0.09
C PRO A 5 18.33 17.30 0.84
N ARG A 6 17.70 18.20 1.62
CA ARG A 6 16.61 17.81 2.54
C ARG A 6 15.38 17.38 1.79
N ILE A 7 15.01 18.12 0.74
CA ILE A 7 13.91 17.74 -0.15
C ILE A 7 14.22 16.39 -0.79
N ILE A 8 15.43 16.19 -1.30
CA ILE A 8 15.80 14.94 -1.96
C ILE A 8 15.64 13.76 -0.99
N VAL A 9 16.20 13.86 0.22
CA VAL A 9 16.06 12.79 1.23
C VAL A 9 14.60 12.56 1.59
N ALA A 10 13.82 13.63 1.80
CA ALA A 10 12.40 13.52 2.13
C ALA A 10 11.59 12.83 1.02
N LEU A 11 11.85 13.17 -0.25
CA LEU A 11 11.20 12.55 -1.41
C LEU A 11 11.56 11.07 -1.52
N VAL A 12 12.85 10.73 -1.37
CA VAL A 12 13.29 9.33 -1.39
C VAL A 12 12.61 8.53 -0.29
N VAL A 13 12.56 9.06 0.94
CA VAL A 13 11.87 8.42 2.06
C VAL A 13 10.37 8.25 1.77
N ALA A 14 9.70 9.28 1.24
CA ALA A 14 8.29 9.21 0.90
C ALA A 14 7.99 8.10 -0.10
N LEU A 15 8.79 8.00 -1.16
CA LEU A 15 8.63 6.98 -2.20
C LEU A 15 8.89 5.57 -1.65
N ILE A 16 9.95 5.37 -0.86
CA ILE A 16 10.26 4.08 -0.25
C ILE A 16 9.10 3.60 0.62
N VAL A 17 8.54 4.48 1.45
CA VAL A 17 7.44 4.13 2.35
C VAL A 17 6.15 3.86 1.57
N GLY A 18 5.78 4.74 0.64
CA GLY A 18 4.56 4.58 -0.16
C GLY A 18 4.58 3.29 -0.99
N PHE A 19 5.67 3.04 -1.71
CA PHE A 19 5.83 1.80 -2.48
C PHE A 19 6.02 0.56 -1.60
N GLY A 20 6.62 0.70 -0.42
CA GLY A 20 6.74 -0.38 0.55
C GLY A 20 5.37 -0.89 1.02
N PHE A 21 4.46 0.02 1.38
CA PHE A 21 3.08 -0.35 1.72
C PHE A 21 2.33 -0.95 0.55
N MET A 22 2.47 -0.38 -0.66
CA MET A 22 1.88 -0.95 -1.87
C MET A 22 2.35 -2.38 -2.11
N TYR A 23 3.65 -2.63 -2.01
CA TYR A 23 4.22 -3.97 -2.19
C TYR A 23 3.68 -4.95 -1.14
N TYR A 24 3.64 -4.53 0.13
CA TYR A 24 3.11 -5.36 1.22
C TYR A 24 1.62 -5.71 1.02
N ASP A 25 0.78 -4.73 0.68
CA ASP A 25 -0.66 -4.94 0.48
C ASP A 25 -0.95 -5.84 -0.72
N LYS A 26 -0.20 -5.67 -1.82
CA LYS A 26 -0.31 -6.54 -2.99
C LYS A 26 0.11 -7.97 -2.68
N LYS A 27 1.20 -8.14 -1.91
CA LYS A 27 1.69 -9.46 -1.52
C LYS A 27 0.74 -10.19 -0.56
N THR A 28 0.05 -9.46 0.30
CA THR A 28 -0.92 -10.03 1.26
C THR A 28 -2.32 -10.22 0.67
N GLY A 29 -2.54 -9.81 -0.59
CA GLY A 29 -3.82 -9.94 -1.26
C GLY A 29 -4.89 -8.98 -0.76
N ALA A 30 -4.51 -7.85 -0.12
CA ALA A 30 -5.46 -6.88 0.44
C ALA A 30 -6.41 -6.26 -0.60
N GLU A 31 -6.05 -6.33 -1.88
CA GLU A 31 -6.88 -5.91 -3.01
C GLU A 31 -8.06 -6.85 -3.29
N TRP A 32 -8.07 -8.05 -2.71
CA TRP A 32 -8.98 -9.14 -3.08
C TRP A 32 -9.74 -9.68 -1.86
N VAL A 33 -11.04 -9.86 -2.02
CA VAL A 33 -11.84 -10.72 -1.13
C VAL A 33 -11.73 -12.17 -1.57
N VAL A 34 -11.68 -12.40 -2.89
CA VAL A 34 -11.31 -13.69 -3.49
C VAL A 34 -10.29 -13.41 -4.59
N SER A 35 -9.07 -13.92 -4.45
CA SER A 35 -8.00 -13.66 -5.41
C SER A 35 -8.11 -14.58 -6.63
N PRO A 36 -7.55 -14.17 -7.79
CA PRO A 36 -7.43 -15.06 -8.94
C PRO A 36 -6.68 -16.36 -8.64
N GLU A 37 -5.65 -16.32 -7.77
CA GLU A 37 -4.92 -17.53 -7.39
C GLU A 37 -5.77 -18.48 -6.57
N GLN A 38 -6.65 -17.97 -5.70
CA GLN A 38 -7.58 -18.79 -4.93
C GLN A 38 -8.58 -19.51 -5.86
N ILE A 39 -9.12 -18.81 -6.86
CA ILE A 39 -10.00 -19.42 -7.87
C ILE A 39 -9.27 -20.52 -8.64
N ALA A 40 -8.02 -20.27 -9.06
CA ALA A 40 -7.21 -21.26 -9.75
C ALA A 40 -6.93 -22.50 -8.88
N ALA A 41 -6.61 -22.30 -7.60
CA ALA A 41 -6.38 -23.38 -6.63
C ALA A 41 -7.65 -24.20 -6.35
N GLY A 42 -8.83 -23.58 -6.42
CA GLY A 42 -10.13 -24.22 -6.25
C GLY A 42 -10.71 -24.87 -7.52
N ASN A 43 -9.88 -25.16 -8.53
CA ASN A 43 -10.31 -25.70 -9.83
C ASN A 43 -11.38 -24.84 -10.52
N GLY A 44 -11.24 -23.51 -10.43
CA GLY A 44 -12.14 -22.54 -11.07
C GLY A 44 -13.26 -22.02 -10.16
N SER A 45 -13.33 -22.44 -8.89
CA SER A 45 -14.33 -21.94 -7.96
C SER A 45 -13.91 -22.00 -6.50
N VAL A 46 -14.40 -21.07 -5.67
CA VAL A 46 -14.16 -21.05 -4.22
C VAL A 46 -15.46 -20.77 -3.50
N GLU A 47 -15.83 -21.62 -2.53
CA GLU A 47 -16.96 -21.33 -1.65
C GLU A 47 -16.57 -20.23 -0.66
N THR A 48 -17.33 -19.13 -0.68
CA THR A 48 -17.06 -17.94 0.14
C THR A 48 -17.90 -17.93 1.42
N ARG A 49 -19.09 -18.52 1.36
CA ARG A 49 -20.07 -18.72 2.44
C ARG A 49 -20.88 -19.97 2.11
N PRO A 50 -21.53 -20.62 3.08
CA PRO A 50 -22.37 -21.79 2.83
C PRO A 50 -23.36 -21.54 1.68
N GLY A 51 -23.23 -22.32 0.60
CA GLY A 51 -24.07 -22.23 -0.59
C GLY A 51 -23.77 -21.05 -1.54
N THR A 52 -22.70 -20.29 -1.32
CA THR A 52 -22.26 -19.18 -2.18
C THR A 52 -20.87 -19.43 -2.74
N VAL A 53 -20.79 -19.64 -4.04
CA VAL A 53 -19.55 -19.96 -4.74
C VAL A 53 -19.11 -18.81 -5.64
N ALA A 54 -17.87 -18.35 -5.45
CA ALA A 54 -17.21 -17.43 -6.35
C ALA A 54 -16.55 -18.21 -7.50
N VAL A 55 -16.91 -17.88 -8.73
CA VAL A 55 -16.30 -18.44 -9.97
C VAL A 55 -15.37 -17.41 -10.63
N ARG A 56 -15.33 -16.19 -10.10
CA ARG A 56 -14.47 -15.09 -10.54
C ARG A 56 -13.83 -14.43 -9.33
N ALA A 57 -12.68 -13.83 -9.54
CA ALA A 57 -12.02 -13.02 -8.51
C ALA A 57 -12.93 -11.85 -8.09
N ILE A 58 -12.96 -11.58 -6.79
CA ILE A 58 -13.78 -10.54 -6.18
C ILE A 58 -12.83 -9.52 -5.57
N ARG A 59 -12.89 -8.28 -6.08
CA ARG A 59 -12.11 -7.16 -5.53
C ARG A 59 -12.64 -6.80 -4.13
N SER A 60 -11.73 -6.49 -3.21
CA SER A 60 -12.08 -5.96 -1.90
C SER A 60 -12.67 -4.55 -2.00
N GLU A 61 -13.66 -4.25 -1.17
CA GLU A 61 -14.20 -2.89 -1.02
C GLU A 61 -13.13 -1.90 -0.55
N ILE A 62 -12.13 -2.40 0.17
CA ILE A 62 -11.01 -1.60 0.68
C ILE A 62 -9.99 -1.33 -0.45
N ALA A 63 -10.01 -2.09 -1.54
CA ALA A 63 -9.03 -1.96 -2.61
C ALA A 63 -9.00 -0.55 -3.23
N ASP A 64 -10.15 0.12 -3.28
CA ASP A 64 -10.26 1.47 -3.84
C ASP A 64 -9.64 2.54 -2.94
N VAL A 65 -9.54 2.28 -1.63
CA VAL A 65 -8.90 3.20 -0.67
C VAL A 65 -7.40 2.96 -0.51
N LEU A 66 -6.87 1.82 -0.98
CA LEU A 66 -5.45 1.47 -0.85
C LEU A 66 -4.51 2.50 -1.49
N PRO A 67 -4.76 3.04 -2.70
CA PRO A 67 -3.89 4.07 -3.27
C PRO A 67 -3.74 5.29 -2.38
N TYR A 68 -4.84 5.71 -1.73
CA TYR A 68 -4.81 6.83 -0.78
C TYR A 68 -4.02 6.47 0.47
N LYS A 69 -4.18 5.26 1.00
CA LYS A 69 -3.38 4.75 2.13
C LYS A 69 -1.89 4.84 1.82
N TRP A 70 -1.45 4.38 0.64
CA TRP A 70 -0.05 4.38 0.23
C TRP A 70 0.49 5.81 0.08
N ALA A 71 -0.27 6.67 -0.60
CA ALA A 71 0.12 8.06 -0.84
C ALA A 71 0.23 8.84 0.47
N ILE A 72 -0.79 8.75 1.33
CA ILE A 72 -0.81 9.45 2.63
C ILE A 72 0.34 8.97 3.52
N SER A 73 0.58 7.65 3.59
CA SER A 73 1.67 7.09 4.39
C SER A 73 3.03 7.61 3.92
N GLY A 74 3.27 7.62 2.61
CA GLY A 74 4.49 8.18 2.02
C GLY A 74 4.66 9.67 2.31
N ILE A 75 3.61 10.47 2.11
CA ILE A 75 3.64 11.92 2.36
C ILE A 75 3.91 12.23 3.83
N LEU A 76 3.24 11.54 4.76
CA LEU A 76 3.41 11.77 6.19
C LEU A 76 4.84 11.46 6.64
N VAL A 77 5.39 10.31 6.24
CA VAL A 77 6.76 9.93 6.65
C VAL A 77 7.81 10.79 5.94
N GLY A 78 7.60 11.14 4.67
CA GLY A 78 8.47 12.09 3.96
C GLY A 78 8.48 13.48 4.58
N GLY A 79 7.31 13.99 4.96
CA GLY A 79 7.17 15.27 5.67
C GLY A 79 7.84 15.23 7.05
N LEU A 80 7.70 14.12 7.78
CA LEU A 80 8.40 13.91 9.04
C LEU A 80 9.92 13.89 8.86
N ALA A 81 10.42 13.17 7.85
CA ALA A 81 11.85 13.13 7.53
C ALA A 81 12.38 14.54 7.19
N PHE A 82 11.65 15.31 6.39
CA PHE A 82 11.98 16.70 6.10
C PHE A 82 12.06 17.56 7.37
N PHE A 83 11.08 17.42 8.27
CA PHE A 83 11.02 18.15 9.54
C PHE A 83 12.18 17.77 10.47
N MET A 84 12.48 16.48 10.62
CA MET A 84 13.57 15.98 11.47
C MET A 84 14.95 16.43 10.97
N LEU A 85 15.13 16.54 9.66
CA LEU A 85 16.38 17.04 9.07
C LEU A 85 16.59 18.55 9.28
N ARG A 86 15.58 19.29 9.75
CA ARG A 86 15.67 20.73 10.05
C ARG A 86 16.68 20.97 11.18
N ARG A 87 17.61 21.90 10.95
CA ARG A 87 18.57 22.33 11.98
C ARG A 87 17.80 23.23 12.94
N ARG A 88 17.71 22.84 14.22
CA ARG A 88 17.33 23.78 15.28
C ARG A 88 18.54 24.68 15.51
N ASN A 89 18.40 25.97 15.22
CA ASN A 89 19.37 26.94 15.73
C ASN A 89 19.12 26.99 17.24
N ALA A 90 20.05 26.41 18.01
CA ALA A 90 20.18 26.62 19.44
C ALA A 90 21.05 27.85 19.65
#